data_AF-A0A2A4K9W0-F1
#
_entry.id   AF-A0A2A4K9W0-F1
#
_cell.length_a   1.000
_cell.length_b   1.000
_cell.length_c   1.000
_cell.angle_alpha   90.00
_cell.angle_beta   90.00
_cell.angle_gamma   90.00
#
_symmetry.space_group_name_H-M   'P 1'
#
loop_
_entity.id
_entity.type
_entity.pdbx_description
1 polymer ?
#
loop_
_entity_poly.entity_id
_entity_poly.type
_entity_poly.pdbx_seq_one_letter_code
_entity_poly.pdbx_strand_id
1 'polypeptide(L)'
;MDKLKKKKKVKRGTRKTIAGIKLPPIEPVEGIKTIVDVDPAYYSLVEGRPLKQSKSIHEYKKCIKSVALNRTIHGFLVDEILRIDKEIETERNIYETAFKHFEEYQNSFDKFLADDNNKTIAIMQKSDALDKELANQTEQHKKANYDMASLKSKLQYIDETLMILLSFQNFLYKASPILWQDSHNIQLDMKHPEIFTMESDIFVKIDKDAIVKKLKDLPPPQLYFETPKQLLTIFDLLEKQNLNYLLLTTEFSSEKNKFLKTVEVLKAILRQELDFIKEKIKEVQNTIQRNDEREAELKEVFFRILQVKIKEIVSSDMALQIFNYVEFAYEQLISQNETKFSSLDMALALEREYDNLLIDISAYDLDMIKQIEKETYEHGRMEIKRAKQAAKLLKDVDKLSRRLKSSYEPTRRKANET
;
A
#
# COMPACT_ATOMS: atom_id res chain seq x y z
N MET A 1 110.02 -65.17 -1.36
CA MET A 1 110.06 -65.95 -0.11
C MET A 1 110.32 -67.41 -0.47
N ASP A 2 111.51 -67.70 -0.96
CA ASP A 2 112.63 -68.23 -0.17
C ASP A 2 112.43 -69.68 0.29
N LYS A 3 113.13 -70.60 -0.38
CA LYS A 3 114.22 -71.37 0.26
C LYS A 3 115.02 -72.19 -0.76
N LEU A 4 116.16 -71.61 -1.13
CA LEU A 4 117.50 -72.20 -1.04
C LEU A 4 117.73 -73.63 -1.57
N LYS A 5 118.38 -73.63 -2.74
CA LYS A 5 119.31 -74.63 -3.28
C LYS A 5 120.23 -75.25 -2.22
N LYS A 6 120.43 -76.56 -2.30
CA LYS A 6 121.71 -77.22 -1.98
C LYS A 6 122.08 -78.23 -3.07
N LYS A 7 122.82 -77.78 -4.08
CA LYS A 7 123.59 -78.64 -4.99
C LYS A 7 124.84 -79.13 -4.24
N LYS A 8 125.01 -80.43 -4.03
CA LYS A 8 126.30 -81.05 -3.66
C LYS A 8 126.89 -81.75 -4.88
N LYS A 9 128.15 -81.40 -5.13
CA LYS A 9 129.00 -81.72 -6.29
C LYS A 9 129.30 -83.22 -6.37
N VAL A 10 129.01 -83.85 -7.50
CA VAL A 10 129.54 -85.17 -7.86
C VAL A 10 130.89 -85.00 -8.55
N LYS A 11 131.93 -85.62 -8.00
CA LYS A 11 133.28 -85.69 -8.55
C LYS A 11 133.24 -86.45 -9.88
N ARG A 12 133.75 -85.83 -10.95
CA ARG A 12 133.91 -86.44 -12.28
C ARG A 12 135.09 -87.42 -12.25
N GLY A 13 134.80 -88.71 -12.38
CA GLY A 13 135.75 -89.74 -12.75
C GLY A 13 135.98 -89.72 -14.27
N THR A 14 137.25 -89.80 -14.67
CA THR A 14 137.77 -89.64 -16.02
C THR A 14 137.25 -90.69 -17.02
N ARG A 15 136.74 -90.22 -18.16
CA ARG A 15 136.36 -91.05 -19.32
C ARG A 15 137.62 -91.56 -20.04
N LYS A 16 137.72 -92.88 -20.21
CA LYS A 16 138.63 -93.49 -21.19
C LYS A 16 138.02 -93.31 -22.58
N THR A 17 138.79 -92.72 -23.48
CA THR A 17 138.50 -92.64 -24.92
C THR A 17 138.99 -93.91 -25.59
N ILE A 18 138.14 -94.55 -26.39
CA ILE A 18 138.53 -95.51 -27.44
C ILE A 18 137.93 -94.99 -28.75
N ALA A 19 138.79 -94.75 -29.74
CA ALA A 19 138.48 -94.56 -31.16
C ALA A 19 137.49 -93.44 -31.59
N GLY A 20 137.69 -92.22 -31.08
CA GLY A 20 137.73 -91.07 -32.01
C GLY A 20 136.54 -90.12 -32.17
N ILE A 21 135.44 -90.21 -31.39
CA ILE A 21 134.37 -89.17 -31.41
C ILE A 21 134.00 -88.76 -29.98
N LYS A 22 134.18 -87.47 -29.65
CA LYS A 22 133.79 -86.89 -28.35
C LYS A 22 132.34 -86.36 -28.43
N LEU A 23 131.40 -87.05 -27.79
CA LEU A 23 129.99 -86.62 -27.69
C LEU A 23 129.77 -85.59 -26.55
N PRO A 24 128.90 -84.58 -26.77
CA PRO A 24 128.66 -83.48 -25.84
C PRO A 24 127.98 -83.92 -24.51
N PRO A 25 128.14 -83.13 -23.42
CA PRO A 25 127.56 -83.45 -22.11
C PRO A 25 126.05 -83.21 -22.08
N ILE A 26 125.26 -84.27 -21.94
CA ILE A 26 123.80 -84.22 -21.73
C ILE A 26 123.55 -83.91 -20.24
N GLU A 27 122.84 -82.83 -19.95
CA GLU A 27 122.30 -82.55 -18.61
C GLU A 27 121.05 -83.42 -18.37
N PRO A 28 120.88 -84.03 -17.18
CA PRO A 28 119.71 -84.84 -16.88
C PRO A 28 118.47 -83.93 -16.69
N VAL A 29 117.50 -84.03 -17.60
CA VAL A 29 116.17 -83.43 -17.45
C VAL A 29 115.29 -84.41 -16.68
N GLU A 30 114.85 -84.01 -15.49
CA GLU A 30 113.92 -84.75 -14.64
C GLU A 30 112.50 -84.71 -15.25
N GLY A 31 111.86 -85.86 -15.48
CA GLY A 31 110.41 -85.94 -15.73
C GLY A 31 109.91 -86.70 -16.96
N ILE A 32 110.78 -87.16 -17.87
CA ILE A 32 110.37 -88.03 -18.97
C ILE A 32 110.47 -89.48 -18.52
N LYS A 33 109.32 -90.12 -18.26
CA LYS A 33 109.24 -91.57 -18.07
C LYS A 33 109.44 -92.23 -19.42
N THR A 34 110.58 -92.87 -19.61
CA THR A 34 110.87 -93.68 -20.80
C THR A 34 110.22 -95.06 -20.64
N ILE A 35 110.16 -95.85 -21.72
CA ILE A 35 109.54 -97.20 -21.68
C ILE A 35 110.24 -98.11 -20.65
N VAL A 36 111.51 -97.81 -20.31
CA VAL A 36 112.28 -98.47 -19.23
C VAL A 36 111.72 -98.19 -17.83
N ASP A 37 111.06 -97.04 -17.63
CA ASP A 37 110.45 -96.68 -16.34
C ASP A 37 109.08 -97.34 -16.13
N VAL A 38 108.40 -97.73 -17.21
CA VAL A 38 107.11 -98.44 -17.16
C VAL A 38 107.34 -99.96 -17.07
N ASP A 39 108.32 -100.49 -17.80
CA ASP A 39 108.77 -101.88 -17.70
C ASP A 39 110.31 -101.94 -17.80
N PRO A 40 111.02 -102.17 -16.68
CA PRO A 40 112.48 -102.27 -16.66
C PRO A 40 113.04 -103.37 -17.56
N ALA A 41 112.21 -104.37 -17.92
CA ALA A 41 112.61 -105.49 -18.77
C ALA A 41 112.31 -105.25 -20.27
N TYR A 42 111.73 -104.12 -20.66
CA TYR A 42 111.30 -103.86 -22.03
C TYR A 42 112.40 -104.07 -23.08
N TYR A 43 113.61 -103.51 -22.87
CA TYR A 43 114.71 -103.72 -23.82
C TYR A 43 115.35 -105.12 -23.72
N SER A 44 115.19 -105.84 -22.59
CA SER A 44 115.57 -107.26 -22.50
C SER A 44 114.62 -108.18 -23.27
N LEU A 45 113.36 -107.78 -23.49
CA LEU A 45 112.37 -108.50 -24.31
C LEU A 45 112.65 -108.38 -25.81
N VAL A 46 113.24 -107.27 -26.26
CA VAL A 46 113.55 -107.00 -27.69
C VAL A 46 114.82 -107.72 -28.15
N GLU A 47 115.76 -108.05 -27.26
CA GLU A 47 117.02 -108.75 -27.58
C GLU A 47 116.91 -110.30 -27.69
N GLY A 48 115.70 -110.87 -27.73
CA GLY A 48 115.50 -112.30 -28.04
C GLY A 48 116.09 -113.28 -27.02
N ARG A 49 116.47 -112.83 -25.81
CA ARG A 49 116.87 -113.72 -24.71
C ARG A 49 115.61 -114.34 -24.09
N PRO A 50 115.53 -115.68 -23.94
CA PRO A 50 114.38 -116.28 -23.27
C PRO A 50 114.31 -115.73 -21.85
N LEU A 51 113.14 -115.19 -21.49
CA LEU A 51 112.83 -114.79 -20.11
C LEU A 51 113.34 -115.89 -19.20
N LYS A 52 114.12 -115.51 -18.18
CA LYS A 52 114.55 -116.43 -17.12
C LYS A 52 113.26 -116.96 -16.52
N GLN A 53 112.81 -118.13 -16.98
CA GLN A 53 111.56 -118.75 -16.53
C GLN A 53 111.70 -118.83 -15.03
N SER A 54 110.93 -118.01 -14.30
CA SER A 54 110.90 -118.16 -12.86
C SER A 54 110.34 -119.56 -12.63
N LYS A 55 111.20 -120.47 -12.16
CA LYS A 55 110.84 -121.87 -11.92
C LYS A 55 109.74 -122.00 -10.86
N SER A 56 109.35 -120.90 -10.23
CA SER A 56 108.17 -120.78 -9.40
C SER A 56 106.91 -120.61 -10.26
N ILE A 57 106.18 -121.72 -10.44
CA ILE A 57 104.77 -121.75 -10.88
C ILE A 57 103.92 -120.67 -10.18
N HIS A 58 104.30 -120.28 -8.95
CA HIS A 58 103.64 -119.25 -8.16
C HIS A 58 103.65 -117.85 -8.82
N GLU A 59 104.77 -117.39 -9.39
CA GLU A 59 104.84 -116.09 -10.04
C GLU A 59 104.05 -116.06 -11.35
N TYR A 60 104.13 -117.13 -12.15
CA TYR A 60 103.30 -117.30 -13.34
C TYR A 60 101.80 -117.32 -12.99
N LYS A 61 101.42 -118.06 -11.94
CA LYS A 61 100.05 -118.07 -11.41
C LYS A 61 99.63 -116.68 -10.91
N LYS A 62 100.54 -115.90 -10.31
CA LYS A 62 100.29 -114.52 -9.89
C LYS A 62 100.16 -113.57 -11.09
N CYS A 63 100.98 -113.70 -12.13
CA CYS A 63 100.87 -112.94 -13.38
C CYS A 63 99.57 -113.25 -14.11
N ILE A 64 99.21 -114.52 -14.31
CA ILE A 64 97.91 -114.90 -14.89
C ILE A 64 96.76 -114.34 -14.06
N LYS A 65 96.83 -114.47 -12.73
CA LYS A 65 95.82 -113.87 -11.85
C LYS A 65 95.75 -112.35 -12.00
N SER A 66 96.87 -111.66 -12.13
CA SER A 66 96.90 -110.20 -12.32
C SER A 66 96.40 -109.78 -13.70
N VAL A 67 96.69 -110.55 -14.75
CA VAL A 67 96.16 -110.30 -16.10
C VAL A 67 94.66 -110.59 -16.15
N ALA A 68 94.22 -111.68 -15.53
CA ALA A 68 92.79 -112.00 -15.39
C ALA A 68 92.06 -110.92 -14.57
N LEU A 69 92.64 -110.48 -13.45
CA LEU A 69 92.10 -109.39 -12.63
C LEU A 69 92.04 -108.08 -13.41
N ASN A 70 93.11 -107.70 -14.10
CA ASN A 70 93.14 -106.50 -14.93
C ASN A 70 92.14 -106.58 -16.09
N ARG A 71 91.92 -107.77 -16.67
CA ARG A 71 90.89 -107.99 -17.69
C ARG A 71 89.48 -107.85 -17.09
N THR A 72 89.23 -108.37 -15.90
CA THR A 72 87.94 -108.18 -15.21
C THR A 72 87.71 -106.73 -14.82
N ILE A 73 88.75 -106.03 -14.34
CA ILE A 73 88.69 -104.60 -14.00
C ILE A 73 88.47 -103.78 -15.27
N HIS A 74 89.16 -104.09 -16.37
CA HIS A 74 88.97 -103.42 -17.65
C HIS A 74 87.54 -103.63 -18.17
N GLY A 75 87.02 -104.85 -18.13
CA GLY A 75 85.62 -105.14 -18.47
C GLY A 75 84.64 -104.34 -17.61
N PHE A 76 84.85 -104.33 -16.29
CA PHE A 76 84.04 -103.53 -15.37
C PHE A 76 84.11 -102.02 -15.69
N LEU A 77 85.30 -101.47 -15.95
CA LEU A 77 85.46 -100.07 -16.31
C LEU A 77 84.78 -99.74 -17.66
N VAL A 78 84.87 -100.64 -18.63
CA VAL A 78 84.19 -100.47 -19.93
C VAL A 78 82.67 -100.51 -19.75
N ASP A 79 82.15 -101.42 -18.93
CA ASP A 79 80.72 -101.49 -18.62
C ASP A 79 80.23 -100.24 -17.86
N GLU A 80 81.02 -99.72 -16.92
CA GLU A 80 80.73 -98.45 -16.22
C GLU A 80 80.75 -97.26 -17.19
N ILE A 81 81.74 -97.17 -18.09
CA ILE A 81 81.77 -96.15 -19.14
C ILE A 81 80.53 -96.25 -20.02
N LEU A 82 80.13 -97.46 -20.42
CA LEU A 82 78.95 -97.68 -21.27
C LEU A 82 77.65 -97.31 -20.53
N ARG A 83 77.57 -97.56 -19.21
CA ARG A 83 76.44 -97.11 -18.38
C ARG A 83 76.37 -95.59 -18.34
N ILE A 84 77.49 -94.93 -18.05
CA ILE A 84 77.58 -93.46 -18.01
C ILE A 84 77.23 -92.86 -19.37
N ASP A 85 77.73 -93.43 -20.47
CA ASP A 85 77.42 -92.95 -21.82
C ASP A 85 75.93 -93.06 -22.13
N LYS A 86 75.28 -94.16 -21.73
CA LYS A 86 73.82 -94.32 -21.86
C LYS A 86 73.06 -93.32 -20.99
N GLU A 87 73.48 -93.11 -19.74
CA GLU A 87 72.85 -92.11 -18.86
C GLU A 87 72.96 -90.72 -19.46
N ILE A 88 74.15 -90.32 -19.92
CA ILE A 88 74.39 -89.05 -20.62
C ILE A 88 73.50 -88.94 -21.86
N GLU A 89 73.36 -90.00 -22.65
CA GLU A 89 72.49 -90.00 -23.83
C GLU A 89 71.01 -89.82 -23.45
N THR A 90 70.53 -90.50 -22.40
CA THR A 90 69.17 -90.31 -21.91
C THR A 90 68.93 -88.91 -21.34
N GLU A 91 69.87 -88.36 -20.58
CA GLU A 91 69.80 -86.99 -20.06
C GLU A 91 69.83 -85.96 -21.19
N ARG A 92 70.66 -86.17 -22.22
CA ARG A 92 70.67 -85.33 -23.43
C ARG A 92 69.34 -85.40 -24.16
N ASN A 93 68.74 -86.58 -24.31
CA ASN A 93 67.42 -86.72 -24.93
C ASN A 93 66.33 -85.99 -24.12
N ILE A 94 66.34 -86.11 -22.79
CA ILE A 94 65.42 -85.38 -21.90
C ILE A 94 65.66 -83.86 -22.00
N TYR A 95 66.91 -83.44 -22.03
CA TYR A 95 67.27 -82.03 -22.20
C TYR A 95 66.80 -81.49 -23.55
N GLU A 96 67.05 -82.21 -24.65
CA GLU A 96 66.62 -81.79 -26.00
C GLU A 96 65.10 -81.73 -26.12
N THR A 97 64.39 -82.69 -25.54
CA THR A 97 62.91 -82.66 -25.52
C THR A 97 62.38 -81.50 -24.68
N ALA A 98 62.94 -81.27 -23.48
CA ALA A 98 62.59 -80.12 -22.67
C ALA A 98 62.92 -78.80 -23.37
N PHE A 99 64.08 -78.69 -24.02
CA PHE A 99 64.50 -77.52 -24.77
C PHE A 99 63.55 -77.21 -25.93
N LYS A 100 63.15 -78.24 -26.70
CA LYS A 100 62.14 -78.09 -27.76
C LYS A 100 60.81 -77.58 -27.20
N HIS A 101 60.34 -78.11 -26.08
CA HIS A 101 59.12 -77.61 -25.43
C HIS A 101 59.26 -76.17 -24.93
N PHE A 102 60.41 -75.79 -24.36
CA PHE A 102 60.65 -74.40 -23.97
C PHE A 102 60.65 -73.46 -25.16
N GLU A 103 61.25 -73.86 -26.28
CA GLU A 103 61.23 -73.10 -27.53
C GLU A 103 59.80 -72.98 -28.09
N GLU A 104 59.01 -74.05 -28.05
CA GLU A 104 57.57 -74.03 -28.39
C GLU A 104 56.76 -73.09 -27.48
N TYR A 105 57.01 -73.13 -26.17
CA TYR A 105 56.36 -72.24 -25.21
C TYR A 105 56.75 -70.79 -25.41
N GLN A 106 58.03 -70.50 -25.65
CA GLN A 106 58.50 -69.16 -25.97
C GLN A 106 57.83 -68.64 -27.26
N ASN A 107 57.83 -69.45 -28.31
CA ASN A 107 57.20 -69.08 -29.59
C ASN A 107 55.69 -68.90 -29.46
N SER A 108 55.00 -69.72 -28.67
CA SER A 108 53.56 -69.57 -28.42
C SER A 108 53.23 -68.36 -27.54
N PHE A 109 54.09 -68.05 -26.56
CA PHE A 109 53.96 -66.85 -25.75
C PHE A 109 54.19 -65.57 -26.55
N ASP A 110 55.20 -65.55 -27.42
CA ASP A 110 55.46 -64.42 -28.32
C ASP A 110 54.28 -64.20 -29.28
N LYS A 111 53.68 -65.28 -29.80
CA LYS A 111 52.44 -65.19 -30.59
C LYS A 111 51.27 -64.65 -29.76
N PHE A 112 51.11 -65.11 -28.52
CA PHE A 112 50.06 -64.61 -27.63
C PHE A 112 50.23 -63.11 -27.33
N LEU A 113 51.46 -62.66 -27.06
CA LEU A 113 51.77 -61.24 -26.85
C LEU A 113 51.49 -60.43 -28.12
N ALA A 114 51.83 -60.95 -29.29
CA ALA A 114 51.52 -60.29 -30.56
C ALA A 114 50.00 -60.18 -30.76
N ASP A 115 49.24 -61.25 -30.51
CA ASP A 115 47.79 -61.26 -30.65
C ASP A 115 47.09 -60.33 -29.64
N ASP A 116 47.54 -60.31 -28.38
CA ASP A 116 46.98 -59.45 -27.34
C ASP A 116 47.32 -57.97 -27.59
N ASN A 117 48.55 -57.68 -28.00
CA ASN A 117 48.94 -56.35 -28.45
C ASN A 117 48.12 -55.90 -29.67
N ASN A 118 47.92 -56.78 -30.66
CA ASN A 118 47.09 -56.49 -31.83
C ASN A 118 45.62 -56.22 -31.45
N LYS A 119 45.05 -57.00 -30.51
CA LYS A 119 43.70 -56.76 -29.98
C LYS A 119 43.61 -55.43 -29.23
N THR A 120 44.59 -55.12 -28.39
CA THR A 120 44.65 -53.88 -27.63
C THR A 120 44.77 -52.68 -28.57
N ILE A 121 45.64 -52.76 -29.59
CA ILE A 121 45.76 -51.73 -30.63
C ILE A 121 44.43 -51.57 -31.37
N ALA A 122 43.75 -52.66 -31.74
CA ALA A 122 42.45 -52.57 -32.43
C ALA A 122 41.36 -51.93 -31.55
N ILE A 123 41.34 -52.21 -30.25
CA ILE A 123 40.42 -51.58 -29.29
C ILE A 123 40.76 -50.09 -29.14
N MET A 124 42.05 -49.76 -28.97
CA MET A 124 42.53 -48.38 -28.87
C MET A 124 42.16 -47.58 -30.12
N GLN A 125 42.40 -48.11 -31.32
CA GLN A 125 42.02 -47.47 -32.57
C GLN A 125 40.51 -47.23 -32.68
N LYS A 126 39.69 -48.18 -32.21
CA LYS A 126 38.23 -47.99 -32.17
C LYS A 126 37.82 -46.92 -31.16
N SER A 127 38.44 -46.88 -29.99
CA SER A 127 38.22 -45.83 -28.99
C SER A 127 38.59 -44.46 -29.56
N ASP A 128 39.79 -44.33 -30.13
CA ASP A 128 40.26 -43.10 -30.75
C ASP A 128 39.36 -42.64 -31.92
N ALA A 129 38.81 -43.59 -32.69
CA ALA A 129 37.87 -43.29 -33.76
C ALA A 129 36.52 -42.78 -33.21
N LEU A 130 35.98 -43.43 -32.17
CA LEU A 130 34.75 -42.99 -31.50
C LEU A 130 34.92 -41.63 -30.81
N ASP A 131 36.05 -41.39 -30.17
CA ASP A 131 36.35 -40.10 -29.52
C ASP A 131 36.42 -38.96 -30.55
N LYS A 132 37.01 -39.22 -31.73
CA LYS A 132 37.00 -38.29 -32.85
C LYS A 132 35.58 -38.05 -33.39
N GLU A 133 34.78 -39.10 -33.53
CA GLU A 133 33.39 -38.97 -33.98
C GLU A 133 32.53 -38.18 -32.99
N LEU A 134 32.66 -38.46 -31.69
CA LEU A 134 31.98 -37.74 -30.62
C LEU A 134 32.40 -36.27 -30.59
N ALA A 135 33.69 -35.97 -30.75
CA ALA A 135 34.18 -34.60 -30.85
C ALA A 135 33.55 -33.87 -32.04
N ASN A 136 33.50 -34.52 -33.22
CA ASN A 136 32.88 -33.96 -34.41
C ASN A 136 31.38 -33.70 -34.22
N GLN A 137 30.63 -34.65 -33.66
CA GLN A 137 29.20 -34.48 -33.37
C GLN A 137 28.97 -33.36 -32.35
N THR A 138 29.81 -33.28 -31.31
CA THR A 138 29.74 -32.20 -30.31
C THR A 138 29.98 -30.83 -30.95
N GLU A 139 30.93 -30.72 -31.87
CA GLU A 139 31.17 -29.48 -32.62
C GLU A 139 29.98 -29.12 -33.51
N GLN A 140 29.37 -30.10 -34.19
CA GLN A 140 28.15 -29.90 -34.98
C GLN A 140 26.99 -29.41 -34.11
N HIS A 141 26.77 -30.02 -32.94
CA HIS A 141 25.75 -29.59 -31.99
C HIS A 141 26.02 -28.17 -31.47
N LYS A 142 27.28 -27.82 -31.19
CA LYS A 142 27.66 -26.45 -30.80
C LYS A 142 27.34 -25.45 -31.91
N LYS A 143 27.66 -25.77 -33.16
CA LYS A 143 27.33 -24.93 -34.32
C LYS A 143 25.81 -24.75 -34.47
N ALA A 144 25.05 -25.85 -34.43
CA ALA A 144 23.59 -25.80 -34.51
C ALA A 144 22.95 -25.01 -33.37
N ASN A 145 23.47 -25.14 -32.14
CA ASN A 145 23.00 -24.37 -30.99
C ASN A 145 23.32 -22.87 -31.13
N TYR A 146 24.50 -22.54 -31.67
CA TYR A 146 24.86 -21.16 -31.98
C TYR A 146 23.91 -20.56 -33.03
N ASP A 147 23.64 -21.29 -34.10
CA ASP A 147 22.71 -20.85 -35.15
C ASP A 147 21.28 -20.67 -34.60
N MET A 148 20.81 -21.59 -33.75
CA MET A 148 19.53 -21.49 -33.05
C MET A 148 19.47 -20.25 -32.15
N ALA A 149 20.50 -20.00 -31.35
CA ALA A 149 20.57 -18.82 -30.49
C ALA A 149 20.59 -17.53 -31.31
N SER A 150 21.32 -17.50 -32.43
CA SER A 150 21.33 -16.37 -33.35
C SER A 150 19.94 -16.13 -33.94
N LEU A 151 19.25 -17.16 -34.42
CA LEU A 151 17.89 -17.06 -34.94
C LEU A 151 16.90 -16.60 -33.87
N LYS A 152 17.01 -17.11 -32.64
CA LYS A 152 16.18 -16.70 -31.50
C LYS A 152 16.38 -15.21 -31.17
N SER A 153 17.62 -14.73 -31.16
CA SER A 153 17.93 -13.31 -30.96
C SER A 153 17.36 -12.42 -32.08
N LYS A 154 17.43 -12.87 -33.33
CA LYS A 154 16.83 -12.17 -34.48
C LYS A 154 15.31 -12.15 -34.38
N LEU A 155 14.69 -13.25 -33.98
CA LEU A 155 13.24 -13.33 -33.78
C LEU A 155 12.79 -12.38 -32.67
N GLN A 156 13.53 -12.33 -31.56
CA GLN A 156 13.28 -11.39 -30.46
C GLN A 156 13.37 -9.94 -30.94
N TYR A 157 14.43 -9.60 -31.68
CA TYR A 157 14.58 -8.27 -32.26
C TYR A 157 13.40 -7.92 -33.16
N ILE A 158 12.94 -8.86 -34.00
CA ILE A 158 11.77 -8.66 -34.86
C ILE A 158 10.50 -8.43 -34.02
N ASP A 159 10.26 -9.21 -32.96
CA ASP A 159 9.09 -9.05 -32.10
C ASP A 159 9.10 -7.68 -31.38
N GLU A 160 10.26 -7.29 -30.82
CA GLU A 160 10.45 -5.97 -30.21
C GLU A 160 10.22 -4.83 -31.22
N THR A 161 10.79 -4.94 -32.42
CA THR A 161 10.55 -3.92 -33.47
C THR A 161 9.10 -3.87 -33.90
N LEU A 162 8.41 -5.01 -34.00
CA LEU A 162 6.99 -5.07 -34.32
C LEU A 162 6.15 -4.41 -33.23
N MET A 163 6.45 -4.66 -31.96
CA MET A 163 5.78 -4.00 -30.82
C MET A 163 5.98 -2.48 -30.86
N ILE A 164 7.19 -2.02 -31.17
CA ILE A 164 7.46 -0.59 -31.37
C ILE A 164 6.64 -0.04 -32.54
N LEU A 165 6.61 -0.74 -33.68
CA LEU A 165 5.84 -0.31 -34.86
C LEU A 165 4.33 -0.25 -34.59
N LEU A 166 3.77 -1.23 -33.86
CA LEU A 166 2.38 -1.21 -33.41
C LEU A 166 2.10 -0.02 -32.48
N SER A 167 3.04 0.33 -31.60
CA SER A 167 2.93 1.51 -30.74
C SER A 167 2.89 2.81 -31.56
N PHE A 168 3.71 2.89 -32.63
CA PHE A 168 3.68 4.03 -33.54
C PHE A 168 2.40 4.06 -34.37
N GLN A 169 1.89 2.92 -34.82
CA GLN A 169 0.60 2.86 -35.50
C GLN A 169 -0.53 3.36 -34.58
N ASN A 170 -0.56 2.95 -33.32
CA ASN A 170 -1.52 3.43 -32.33
C ASN A 170 -1.38 4.94 -32.08
N PHE A 171 -0.15 5.43 -31.97
CA PHE A 171 0.13 6.85 -31.85
C PHE A 171 -0.40 7.64 -33.05
N LEU A 172 -0.12 7.18 -34.28
CA LEU A 172 -0.59 7.81 -35.51
C LEU A 172 -2.12 7.72 -35.65
N TYR A 173 -2.73 6.63 -35.21
CA TYR A 173 -4.19 6.51 -35.14
C TYR A 173 -4.77 7.58 -34.22
N LYS A 174 -4.25 7.73 -33.00
CA LYS A 174 -4.71 8.76 -32.04
C LYS A 174 -4.47 10.19 -32.52
N ALA A 175 -3.39 10.43 -33.25
CA ALA A 175 -3.08 11.73 -33.83
C ALA A 175 -3.96 12.09 -35.05
N SER A 176 -4.59 11.09 -35.68
CA SER A 176 -5.46 11.32 -36.84
C SER A 176 -6.77 12.01 -36.44
N PRO A 177 -7.43 12.74 -37.37
CA PRO A 177 -8.70 13.42 -37.08
C PRO A 177 -9.81 12.44 -36.64
N ILE A 178 -10.64 12.88 -35.69
CA ILE A 178 -11.73 12.09 -35.08
C ILE A 178 -12.68 11.51 -36.16
N LEU A 179 -13.00 12.30 -37.20
CA LEU A 179 -13.84 11.85 -38.32
C LEU A 179 -13.26 10.64 -39.07
N TRP A 180 -11.93 10.56 -39.18
CA TRP A 180 -11.26 9.43 -39.81
C TRP A 180 -11.20 8.22 -38.88
N GLN A 181 -10.96 8.44 -37.58
CA GLN A 181 -11.01 7.39 -36.55
C GLN A 181 -12.38 6.69 -36.52
N ASP A 182 -13.47 7.45 -36.51
CA ASP A 182 -14.84 6.91 -36.43
C ASP A 182 -15.19 6.03 -37.64
N SER A 183 -14.70 6.39 -38.83
CA SER A 183 -14.93 5.62 -40.05
C SER A 183 -14.12 4.32 -40.14
N HIS A 184 -12.97 4.24 -39.46
CA HIS A 184 -12.05 3.10 -39.56
C HIS A 184 -12.04 2.19 -38.33
N ASN A 185 -12.61 2.64 -37.20
CA ASN A 185 -12.92 1.84 -36.00
C ASN A 185 -11.89 0.75 -35.69
N ILE A 186 -10.59 1.12 -35.71
CA ILE A 186 -9.51 0.16 -35.55
C ILE A 186 -9.40 -0.14 -34.05
N GLN A 187 -9.95 -1.29 -33.63
CA GLN A 187 -9.64 -1.85 -32.32
C GLN A 187 -8.22 -2.41 -32.34
N LEU A 188 -7.23 -1.52 -32.17
CA LEU A 188 -5.87 -1.92 -31.84
C LEU A 188 -5.89 -2.39 -30.38
N ASP A 189 -6.30 -3.63 -30.16
CA ASP A 189 -6.24 -4.24 -28.83
C ASP A 189 -4.77 -4.27 -28.41
N MET A 190 -4.43 -3.48 -27.40
CA MET A 190 -3.09 -3.39 -26.81
C MET A 190 -2.62 -4.72 -26.21
N LYS A 191 -3.49 -5.72 -26.21
CA LYS A 191 -3.25 -7.11 -25.82
C LYS A 191 -2.92 -7.97 -27.03
N HIS A 192 -2.00 -7.57 -27.90
CA HIS A 192 -1.35 -8.59 -28.72
C HIS A 192 -0.48 -9.42 -27.77
N PRO A 193 -0.86 -10.69 -27.49
CA PRO A 193 -0.01 -11.55 -26.69
C PRO A 193 1.29 -11.69 -27.48
N GLU A 194 2.42 -11.43 -26.82
CA GLU A 194 3.78 -11.60 -27.34
C GLU A 194 3.77 -12.70 -28.41
N ILE A 195 4.15 -12.35 -29.64
CA ILE A 195 4.15 -13.31 -30.75
C ILE A 195 5.05 -14.47 -30.34
N PHE A 196 6.08 -14.17 -29.55
CA PHE A 196 6.99 -15.09 -28.92
C PHE A 196 7.08 -14.89 -27.40
N THR A 197 6.49 -15.80 -26.62
CA THR A 197 6.72 -15.86 -25.17
C THR A 197 8.02 -16.60 -24.88
N MET A 198 8.98 -15.90 -24.26
CA MET A 198 10.18 -16.51 -23.72
C MET A 198 9.84 -17.32 -22.46
N GLU A 199 9.24 -18.50 -22.63
CA GLU A 199 9.30 -19.48 -21.55
C GLU A 199 10.77 -19.84 -21.34
N SER A 200 11.15 -19.95 -20.07
CA SER A 200 12.49 -20.14 -19.51
C SER A 200 13.28 -21.33 -20.06
N ASP A 201 12.69 -22.13 -20.94
CA ASP A 201 13.27 -23.33 -21.51
C ASP A 201 13.79 -23.07 -22.93
N ILE A 202 15.12 -23.02 -23.05
CA ILE A 202 15.86 -22.90 -24.30
C ILE A 202 15.60 -24.11 -25.25
N PHE A 203 15.03 -25.19 -24.72
CA PHE A 203 14.81 -26.46 -25.42
C PHE A 203 13.39 -26.65 -25.95
N VAL A 204 12.46 -25.72 -25.68
CA VAL A 204 11.08 -25.85 -26.21
C VAL A 204 11.09 -25.62 -27.72
N LYS A 205 10.53 -26.59 -28.45
CA LYS A 205 10.40 -26.55 -29.90
C LYS A 205 9.51 -25.36 -30.29
N ILE A 206 10.10 -24.39 -30.96
CA ILE A 206 9.37 -23.22 -31.47
C ILE A 206 8.31 -23.69 -32.48
N ASP A 207 7.04 -23.44 -32.16
CA ASP A 207 5.92 -23.75 -33.05
C ASP A 207 5.83 -22.70 -34.16
N LYS A 208 6.41 -23.04 -35.32
CA LYS A 208 6.42 -22.19 -36.51
C LYS A 208 5.01 -21.90 -37.03
N ASP A 209 4.08 -22.84 -36.87
CA ASP A 209 2.73 -22.71 -37.43
C ASP A 209 1.88 -21.74 -36.61
N ALA A 210 2.07 -21.72 -35.29
CA ALA A 210 1.45 -20.73 -34.40
C ALA A 210 1.94 -19.30 -34.70
N ILE A 211 3.25 -19.13 -34.91
CA ILE A 211 3.83 -17.82 -35.26
C ILE A 211 3.31 -17.33 -36.61
N VAL A 212 3.26 -18.20 -37.62
CA VAL A 212 2.76 -17.84 -38.96
C VAL A 212 1.27 -17.49 -38.94
N LYS A 213 0.46 -18.18 -38.13
CA LYS A 213 -0.96 -17.82 -37.95
C LYS A 213 -1.11 -16.46 -37.30
N LYS A 214 -0.42 -16.22 -36.17
CA LYS A 214 -0.43 -14.91 -35.49
C LYS A 214 -0.01 -13.77 -36.42
N LEU A 215 1.04 -13.97 -37.23
CA LEU A 215 1.49 -12.96 -38.19
C LEU A 215 0.48 -12.67 -39.32
N LYS A 216 -0.32 -13.67 -39.72
CA LYS A 216 -1.37 -13.49 -40.74
C LYS A 216 -2.62 -12.81 -40.20
N ASP A 217 -2.88 -12.95 -38.91
CA ASP A 217 -4.03 -12.33 -38.24
C ASP A 217 -3.79 -10.83 -37.95
N LEU A 218 -2.58 -10.31 -38.14
CA LEU A 218 -2.31 -8.88 -37.99
C LEU A 218 -3.01 -8.08 -39.10
N PRO A 219 -3.87 -7.09 -38.76
CA PRO A 219 -4.53 -6.25 -39.74
C PRO A 219 -3.50 -5.39 -40.49
N PRO A 220 -3.72 -5.10 -41.78
CA PRO A 220 -2.82 -4.24 -42.55
C PRO A 220 -2.74 -2.83 -41.91
N PRO A 221 -1.54 -2.21 -41.88
CA PRO A 221 -1.38 -0.90 -41.27
C PRO A 221 -2.09 0.16 -42.13
N GLN A 222 -3.21 0.66 -41.63
CA GLN A 222 -3.93 1.76 -42.26
C GLN A 222 -3.47 3.07 -41.61
N LEU A 223 -2.75 3.89 -42.38
CA LEU A 223 -2.14 5.12 -41.91
C LEU A 223 -2.86 6.31 -42.55
N TYR A 224 -3.23 7.29 -41.73
CA TYR A 224 -3.74 8.57 -42.22
C TYR A 224 -2.60 9.49 -42.69
N PHE A 225 -1.43 9.38 -42.06
CA PHE A 225 -0.26 10.22 -42.33
C PHE A 225 0.70 9.52 -43.29
N GLU A 226 0.86 10.09 -44.49
CA GLU A 226 1.82 9.59 -45.48
C GLU A 226 3.17 10.31 -45.38
N THR A 227 3.18 11.55 -44.84
CA THR A 227 4.40 12.37 -44.76
C THR A 227 4.65 12.87 -43.33
N PRO A 228 5.90 12.76 -42.81
CA PRO A 228 6.24 13.25 -41.46
C PRO A 228 5.95 14.74 -41.23
N LYS A 229 5.99 15.55 -42.30
CA LYS A 229 5.67 16.99 -42.26
C LYS A 229 4.23 17.24 -41.77
N GLN A 230 3.29 16.36 -42.11
CA GLN A 230 1.89 16.49 -41.69
C GLN A 230 1.76 16.40 -40.17
N LEU A 231 2.53 15.49 -39.54
CA LEU A 231 2.56 15.33 -38.09
C LEU A 231 3.22 16.53 -37.40
N LEU A 232 4.31 17.07 -37.96
CA LEU A 232 4.93 18.30 -37.44
C LEU A 232 3.95 19.48 -37.45
N THR A 233 3.15 19.59 -38.52
CA THR A 233 2.14 20.65 -38.62
C THR A 233 1.06 20.49 -37.53
N ILE A 234 0.67 19.25 -37.22
CA ILE A 234 -0.26 18.97 -36.12
C ILE A 234 0.36 19.31 -34.77
N PHE A 235 1.64 18.98 -34.55
CA PHE A 235 2.33 19.36 -33.32
C PHE A 235 2.46 20.86 -33.16
N ASP A 236 2.79 21.60 -34.23
CA ASP A 236 2.85 23.07 -34.20
C ASP A 236 1.46 23.67 -33.89
N LEU A 237 0.39 23.08 -34.45
CA LEU A 237 -0.98 23.50 -34.15
C LEU A 237 -1.36 23.18 -32.69
N LEU A 238 -1.00 22.00 -32.21
CA LEU A 238 -1.27 21.56 -30.84
C LEU A 238 -0.47 22.39 -29.83
N GLU A 239 0.77 22.75 -30.15
CA GLU A 239 1.59 23.66 -29.34
C GLU A 239 0.95 25.05 -29.28
N LYS A 240 0.52 25.61 -30.42
CA LYS A 240 -0.20 26.89 -30.46
C LYS A 240 -1.52 26.84 -29.69
N GLN A 241 -2.27 25.74 -29.81
CA GLN A 241 -3.50 25.53 -29.04
C GLN A 241 -3.22 25.44 -27.54
N ASN A 242 -2.22 24.66 -27.14
CA ASN A 242 -1.81 24.54 -25.74
C ASN A 242 -1.31 25.87 -25.16
N LEU A 243 -0.55 26.64 -25.94
CA LEU A 243 -0.12 27.99 -25.55
C LEU A 243 -1.33 28.91 -25.39
N ASN A 244 -2.29 28.86 -26.30
CA ASN A 244 -3.53 29.62 -26.20
C ASN A 244 -4.35 29.20 -24.95
N TYR A 245 -4.50 27.89 -24.70
CA TYR A 245 -5.15 27.40 -23.48
C TYR A 245 -4.42 27.85 -22.22
N LEU A 246 -3.09 27.85 -22.22
CA LEU A 246 -2.31 28.35 -21.10
C LEU A 246 -2.56 29.84 -20.87
N LEU A 247 -2.49 30.65 -21.93
CA LEU A 247 -2.77 32.09 -21.85
C LEU A 247 -4.18 32.35 -21.33
N LEU A 248 -5.20 31.73 -21.94
CA LEU A 248 -6.59 31.83 -21.50
C LEU A 248 -6.77 31.37 -20.06
N THR A 249 -6.07 30.32 -19.63
CA THR A 249 -6.10 29.85 -18.24
C THR A 249 -5.48 30.88 -17.30
N THR A 250 -4.39 31.52 -17.68
CA THR A 250 -3.78 32.59 -16.87
C THR A 250 -4.70 33.81 -16.77
N GLU A 251 -5.29 34.24 -17.88
CA GLU A 251 -6.26 35.33 -17.91
C GLU A 251 -7.50 35.01 -17.05
N PHE A 252 -8.10 33.83 -17.24
CA PHE A 252 -9.22 33.38 -16.42
C PHE A 252 -8.85 33.18 -14.96
N SER A 253 -7.62 32.79 -14.63
CA SER A 253 -7.18 32.72 -13.25
C SER A 253 -7.17 34.11 -12.60
N SER A 254 -6.78 35.15 -13.35
CA SER A 254 -6.77 36.53 -12.87
C SER A 254 -8.19 37.06 -12.66
N GLU A 255 -9.10 36.81 -13.60
CA GLU A 255 -10.51 37.20 -13.50
C GLU A 255 -11.23 36.42 -12.39
N LYS A 256 -10.95 35.13 -12.25
CA LYS A 256 -11.43 34.31 -11.13
C LYS A 256 -10.98 34.88 -9.79
N ASN A 257 -9.72 35.30 -9.67
CA ASN A 257 -9.20 35.89 -8.44
C ASN A 257 -9.85 37.24 -8.13
N LYS A 258 -10.10 38.08 -9.15
CA LYS A 258 -10.86 39.33 -8.98
C LYS A 258 -12.28 39.04 -8.51
N PHE A 259 -12.96 38.09 -9.14
CA PHE A 259 -14.31 37.67 -8.77
C PHE A 259 -14.36 37.15 -7.32
N LEU A 260 -13.43 36.27 -6.93
CA LEU A 260 -13.35 35.76 -5.55
C LEU A 260 -13.17 36.89 -4.53
N LYS A 261 -12.29 37.86 -4.81
CA LYS A 261 -12.15 39.06 -3.96
C LYS A 261 -13.44 39.87 -3.87
N THR A 262 -14.16 40.07 -4.97
CA THR A 262 -15.46 40.78 -4.94
C THR A 262 -16.51 40.03 -4.13
N VAL A 263 -16.53 38.70 -4.21
CA VAL A 263 -17.43 37.86 -3.42
C VAL A 263 -17.09 37.94 -1.92
N GLU A 264 -15.82 37.96 -1.55
CA GLU A 264 -15.40 38.15 -0.16
C GLU A 264 -15.80 39.52 0.38
N VAL A 265 -15.59 40.59 -0.40
CA VAL A 265 -16.04 41.96 -0.04
C VAL A 265 -17.56 42.01 0.10
N LEU A 266 -18.31 41.43 -0.83
CA LEU A 266 -19.77 41.39 -0.77
C LEU A 266 -20.26 40.63 0.46
N LYS A 267 -19.63 39.49 0.79
CA LYS A 267 -19.94 38.74 2.03
C LYS A 267 -19.68 39.57 3.28
N ALA A 268 -18.62 40.38 3.29
CA ALA A 268 -18.32 41.26 4.42
C ALA A 268 -19.39 42.36 4.57
N ILE A 269 -19.78 43.02 3.47
CA ILE A 269 -20.84 44.03 3.47
C ILE A 269 -22.17 43.43 3.93
N LEU A 270 -22.54 42.25 3.40
CA LEU A 270 -23.78 41.60 3.79
C LEU A 270 -23.80 41.21 5.27
N ARG A 271 -22.65 40.79 5.83
CA ARG A 271 -22.54 40.54 7.28
C ARG A 271 -22.73 41.82 8.09
N GLN A 272 -22.13 42.92 7.66
CA GLN A 272 -22.31 44.22 8.31
C GLN A 272 -23.77 44.68 8.27
N GLU A 273 -24.46 44.54 7.14
CA GLU A 273 -25.89 44.84 7.03
C GLU A 273 -26.75 43.95 7.93
N LEU A 274 -26.46 42.65 7.99
CA LEU A 274 -27.17 41.73 8.88
C LEU A 274 -26.96 42.09 10.35
N ASP A 275 -25.75 42.45 10.75
CA ASP A 275 -25.47 42.86 12.13
C ASP A 275 -26.11 44.20 12.46
N PHE A 276 -26.13 45.16 11.53
CA PHE A 276 -26.88 46.41 11.67
C PHE A 276 -28.37 46.17 11.84
N ILE A 277 -28.98 45.29 11.02
CA ILE A 277 -30.40 44.94 11.15
C ILE A 277 -30.69 44.29 12.50
N LYS A 278 -29.83 43.38 12.98
CA LYS A 278 -29.99 42.77 14.32
C LYS A 278 -29.91 43.80 15.42
N GLU A 279 -28.98 44.75 15.33
CA GLU A 279 -28.87 45.83 16.31
C GLU A 279 -30.12 46.71 16.31
N LYS A 280 -30.65 47.06 15.13
CA LYS A 280 -31.91 47.79 14.99
C LYS A 280 -33.12 47.03 15.55
N ILE A 281 -33.20 45.72 15.31
CA ILE A 281 -34.25 44.89 15.92
C ILE A 281 -34.15 44.95 17.44
N LYS A 282 -32.95 44.85 18.01
CA LYS A 282 -32.72 44.92 19.46
C LYS A 282 -33.06 46.30 20.03
N GLU A 283 -32.71 47.37 19.33
CA GLU A 283 -33.07 48.74 19.70
C GLU A 283 -34.59 48.90 19.74
N VAL A 284 -35.29 48.48 18.68
CA VAL A 284 -36.76 48.55 18.61
C VAL A 284 -37.40 47.72 19.72
N GLN A 285 -36.92 46.51 19.97
CA GLN A 285 -37.45 45.65 21.03
C GLN A 285 -37.29 46.28 22.43
N ASN A 286 -36.16 46.94 22.69
CA ASN A 286 -35.96 47.71 23.92
C ASN A 286 -36.91 48.91 24.01
N THR A 287 -37.19 49.60 22.89
CA THR A 287 -38.16 50.71 22.88
C THR A 287 -39.58 50.23 23.14
N ILE A 288 -39.96 49.08 22.59
CA ILE A 288 -41.26 48.44 22.85
C ILE A 288 -41.37 48.12 24.34
N GLN A 289 -40.37 47.45 24.91
CA GLN A 289 -40.38 47.12 26.33
C GLN A 289 -40.52 48.36 27.23
N ARG A 290 -39.78 49.45 26.94
CA ARG A 290 -39.91 50.71 27.68
C ARG A 290 -41.29 51.34 27.53
N ASN A 291 -41.89 51.24 26.35
CA ASN A 291 -43.24 51.72 26.12
C ASN A 291 -44.28 50.88 26.87
N ASP A 292 -44.13 49.56 26.92
CA ASP A 292 -45.00 48.66 27.67
C ASP A 292 -44.92 48.94 29.18
N GLU A 293 -43.70 49.11 29.71
CA GLU A 293 -43.46 49.51 31.11
C GLU A 293 -44.14 50.86 31.40
N ARG A 294 -43.96 51.84 30.52
CA ARG A 294 -44.59 53.16 30.65
C ARG A 294 -46.11 53.10 30.53
N GLU A 295 -46.64 52.23 29.67
CA GLU A 295 -48.09 52.01 29.56
C GLU A 295 -48.65 51.44 30.86
N ALA A 296 -47.95 50.48 31.48
CA ALA A 296 -48.33 49.94 32.78
C ALA A 296 -48.34 51.02 33.87
N GLU A 297 -47.27 51.84 33.95
CA GLU A 297 -47.21 52.98 34.88
C GLU A 297 -48.36 53.98 34.67
N LEU A 298 -48.63 54.35 33.42
CA LEU A 298 -49.71 55.28 33.09
C LEU A 298 -51.08 54.69 33.42
N LYS A 299 -51.30 53.38 33.20
CA LYS A 299 -52.53 52.69 33.61
C LYS A 299 -52.70 52.76 35.13
N GLU A 300 -51.66 52.48 35.91
CA GLU A 300 -51.73 52.59 37.37
C GLU A 300 -52.05 54.01 37.84
N VAL A 301 -51.41 55.02 37.25
CA VAL A 301 -51.68 56.43 37.56
C VAL A 301 -53.12 56.80 37.17
N PHE A 302 -53.58 56.36 35.99
CA PHE A 302 -54.95 56.59 35.53
C PHE A 302 -55.98 55.99 36.49
N PHE A 303 -55.82 54.72 36.86
CA PHE A 303 -56.72 54.06 37.81
C PHE A 303 -56.68 54.72 39.20
N ARG A 304 -55.51 55.18 39.65
CA ARG A 304 -55.38 55.95 40.89
C ARG A 304 -56.15 57.27 40.83
N ILE A 305 -56.04 58.02 39.73
CA ILE A 305 -56.79 59.27 39.54
C ILE A 305 -58.30 59.00 39.49
N LEU A 306 -58.72 57.96 38.78
CA LEU A 306 -60.12 57.59 38.66
C LEU A 306 -60.71 57.20 40.03
N GLN A 307 -60.01 56.36 40.78
CA GLN A 307 -60.49 55.85 42.07
C GLN A 307 -60.43 56.88 43.21
N VAL A 308 -59.43 57.76 43.20
CA VAL A 308 -59.27 58.79 44.23
C VAL A 308 -60.03 60.05 43.82
N LYS A 309 -59.56 60.75 42.79
CA LYS A 309 -60.04 62.11 42.49
C LYS A 309 -61.42 62.13 41.85
N ILE A 310 -61.66 61.32 40.82
CA ILE A 310 -62.93 61.38 40.08
C ILE A 310 -64.06 60.77 40.91
N LYS A 311 -63.81 59.64 41.57
CA LYS A 311 -64.78 59.04 42.49
C LYS A 311 -65.12 59.98 43.64
N GLU A 312 -64.14 60.65 44.24
CA GLU A 312 -64.43 61.65 45.29
C GLU A 312 -65.22 62.83 44.75
N ILE A 313 -64.92 63.37 43.56
CA ILE A 313 -65.67 64.52 43.02
C ILE A 313 -67.12 64.14 42.68
N VAL A 314 -67.35 62.96 42.10
CA VAL A 314 -68.69 62.54 41.66
C VAL A 314 -69.51 61.94 42.82
N SER A 315 -68.86 61.26 43.78
CA SER A 315 -69.52 60.57 44.90
C SER A 315 -69.32 61.25 46.25
N SER A 316 -68.75 62.47 46.30
CA SER A 316 -68.69 63.27 47.53
C SER A 316 -70.11 63.59 48.00
N ASP A 317 -70.31 63.49 49.30
CA ASP A 317 -71.58 63.79 49.96
C ASP A 317 -72.09 65.19 49.58
N MET A 318 -71.20 66.18 49.48
CA MET A 318 -71.58 67.54 49.05
C MET A 318 -72.05 67.60 47.60
N ALA A 319 -71.41 66.86 46.68
CA ALA A 319 -71.79 66.86 45.27
C ALA A 319 -73.14 66.15 45.06
N LEU A 320 -73.36 65.03 45.76
CA LEU A 320 -74.64 64.32 45.77
C LEU A 320 -75.74 65.15 46.44
N GLN A 321 -75.45 65.88 47.50
CA GLN A 321 -76.39 66.81 48.14
C GLN A 321 -76.80 67.93 47.20
N ILE A 322 -75.84 68.57 46.50
CA ILE A 322 -76.14 69.61 45.50
C ILE A 322 -76.99 69.02 44.37
N PHE A 323 -76.64 67.82 43.88
CA PHE A 323 -77.43 67.12 42.87
C PHE A 323 -78.88 66.95 43.32
N ASN A 324 -79.09 66.42 44.54
CA ASN A 324 -80.42 66.24 45.12
C ASN A 324 -81.18 67.56 45.30
N TYR A 325 -80.51 68.64 45.72
CA TYR A 325 -81.16 69.95 45.90
C TYR A 325 -81.56 70.58 44.58
N VAL A 326 -80.71 70.50 43.56
CA VAL A 326 -81.01 71.00 42.21
C VAL A 326 -82.16 70.20 41.59
N GLU A 327 -82.14 68.87 41.73
CA GLU A 327 -83.23 68.00 41.29
C GLU A 327 -84.54 68.37 42.00
N PHE A 328 -84.52 68.52 43.33
CA PHE A 328 -85.69 68.94 44.10
C PHE A 328 -86.25 70.32 43.68
N ALA A 329 -85.37 71.31 43.47
CA ALA A 329 -85.80 72.64 43.05
C ALA A 329 -86.39 72.65 41.64
N TYR A 330 -85.78 71.90 40.72
CA TYR A 330 -86.26 71.74 39.35
C TYR A 330 -87.63 71.06 39.30
N GLU A 331 -87.83 70.01 40.09
CA GLU A 331 -89.12 69.30 40.18
C GLU A 331 -90.26 70.18 40.71
N GLN A 332 -89.97 71.05 41.66
CA GLN A 332 -90.97 71.94 42.25
C GLN A 332 -91.35 73.12 41.33
N LEU A 333 -90.39 73.68 40.60
CA LEU A 333 -90.59 74.94 39.86
C LEU A 333 -90.97 74.73 38.39
N ILE A 334 -90.47 73.67 37.74
CA ILE A 334 -90.60 73.51 36.28
C ILE A 334 -91.43 72.27 35.94
N SER A 335 -90.97 71.06 36.31
CA SER A 335 -91.69 69.81 36.02
C SER A 335 -91.06 68.59 36.71
N GLN A 336 -91.82 67.51 36.88
CA GLN A 336 -91.28 66.22 37.35
C GLN A 336 -90.22 65.70 36.36
N ASN A 337 -89.09 65.22 36.87
CA ASN A 337 -87.94 64.82 36.07
C ASN A 337 -88.15 63.46 35.37
N GLU A 338 -89.01 63.41 34.34
CA GLU A 338 -89.23 62.17 33.58
C GLU A 338 -88.07 61.84 32.60
N THR A 339 -87.17 62.81 32.35
CA THR A 339 -86.16 62.75 31.28
C THR A 339 -84.71 62.92 31.76
N LYS A 340 -84.34 62.42 32.94
CA LYS A 340 -82.94 62.30 33.44
C LYS A 340 -81.98 63.41 32.94
N PHE A 341 -82.35 64.68 33.10
CA PHE A 341 -81.50 65.79 32.68
C PHE A 341 -80.19 65.80 33.48
N SER A 342 -79.10 66.26 32.87
CA SER A 342 -77.85 66.47 33.60
C SER A 342 -78.05 67.53 34.68
N SER A 343 -77.34 67.41 35.81
CA SER A 343 -77.41 68.40 36.91
C SER A 343 -77.18 69.83 36.45
N LEU A 344 -76.27 70.02 35.49
CA LEU A 344 -75.97 71.32 34.91
C LEU A 344 -77.11 71.84 34.04
N ASP A 345 -77.77 70.97 33.29
CA ASP A 345 -78.90 71.36 32.45
C ASP A 345 -80.11 71.74 33.31
N MET A 346 -80.34 71.01 34.41
CA MET A 346 -81.36 71.35 35.41
C MET A 346 -81.07 72.71 36.06
N ALA A 347 -79.83 72.97 36.45
CA ALA A 347 -79.42 74.24 37.04
C ALA A 347 -79.53 75.41 36.04
N LEU A 348 -79.11 75.22 34.79
CA LEU A 348 -79.23 76.23 33.73
C LEU A 348 -80.69 76.53 33.39
N ALA A 349 -81.57 75.54 33.43
CA ALA A 349 -82.99 75.76 33.25
C ALA A 349 -83.58 76.59 34.40
N LEU A 350 -83.20 76.28 35.65
CA LEU A 350 -83.57 77.09 36.82
C LEU A 350 -83.03 78.53 36.71
N GLU A 351 -81.80 78.69 36.23
CA GLU A 351 -81.19 80.01 36.02
C GLU A 351 -81.93 80.80 34.93
N ARG A 352 -82.33 80.15 33.84
CA ARG A 352 -83.15 80.81 32.80
C ARG A 352 -84.52 81.23 33.31
N GLU A 353 -85.18 80.39 34.10
CA GLU A 353 -86.45 80.78 34.74
C GLU A 353 -86.25 81.94 35.72
N TYR A 354 -85.16 81.91 36.49
CA TYR A 354 -84.79 83.02 37.36
C TYR A 354 -84.54 84.32 36.57
N ASP A 355 -83.80 84.24 35.46
CA ASP A 355 -83.52 85.37 34.59
C ASP A 355 -84.79 85.88 33.90
N ASN A 356 -85.67 85.00 33.45
CA ASN A 356 -86.97 85.38 32.89
C ASN A 356 -87.80 86.14 33.94
N LEU A 357 -87.88 85.62 35.18
CA LEU A 357 -88.54 86.30 36.28
C LEU A 357 -87.87 87.65 36.61
N LEU A 358 -86.55 87.75 36.51
CA LEU A 358 -85.84 89.00 36.75
C LEU A 358 -86.11 90.02 35.63
N ILE A 359 -86.17 89.57 34.38
CA ILE A 359 -86.55 90.40 33.23
C ILE A 359 -87.98 90.90 33.42
N ASP A 360 -88.90 90.01 33.79
CA ASP A 360 -90.30 90.37 34.09
C ASP A 360 -90.36 91.42 35.21
N ILE A 361 -89.57 91.25 36.28
CA ILE A 361 -89.47 92.23 37.37
C ILE A 361 -88.89 93.57 36.88
N SER A 362 -87.90 93.55 36.00
CA SER A 362 -87.25 94.75 35.46
C SER A 362 -88.10 95.52 34.44
N ALA A 363 -89.07 94.85 33.81
CA ALA A 363 -89.99 95.46 32.85
C ALA A 363 -91.02 96.38 33.52
N TYR A 364 -91.20 96.26 34.84
CA TYR A 364 -92.06 97.17 35.59
C TYR A 364 -91.37 98.52 35.81
N ASP A 365 -92.06 99.60 35.42
CA ASP A 365 -91.57 100.96 35.57
C ASP A 365 -91.45 101.33 37.06
N LEU A 366 -90.27 101.81 37.48
CA LEU A 366 -89.95 102.04 38.89
C LEU A 366 -90.86 103.10 39.51
N ASP A 367 -91.36 104.04 38.71
CA ASP A 367 -92.33 105.05 39.14
C ASP A 367 -93.74 104.47 39.28
N MET A 368 -94.10 103.49 38.44
CA MET A 368 -95.36 102.75 38.56
C MET A 368 -95.32 101.82 39.79
N ILE A 369 -94.18 101.18 40.07
CA ILE A 369 -93.97 100.41 41.31
C ILE A 369 -94.05 101.33 42.53
N LYS A 370 -93.42 102.52 42.52
CA LYS A 370 -93.53 103.46 43.65
C LYS A 370 -94.94 104.02 43.82
N GLN A 371 -95.69 104.22 42.74
CA GLN A 371 -97.11 104.59 42.81
C GLN A 371 -97.96 103.46 43.37
N ILE A 372 -97.78 102.22 42.90
CA ILE A 372 -98.48 101.03 43.42
C ILE A 372 -98.06 100.77 44.86
N GLU A 373 -96.80 100.93 45.23
CA GLU A 373 -96.31 100.82 46.60
C GLU A 373 -96.95 101.91 47.46
N LYS A 374 -96.97 103.17 47.03
CA LYS A 374 -97.65 104.24 47.75
C LYS A 374 -99.16 104.02 47.86
N GLU A 375 -99.82 103.55 46.80
CA GLU A 375 -101.24 103.22 46.79
C GLU A 375 -101.55 102.00 47.65
N THR A 376 -100.71 100.96 47.66
CA THR A 376 -100.89 99.77 48.51
C THR A 376 -100.58 100.08 49.96
N TYR A 377 -99.61 100.96 50.25
CA TYR A 377 -99.39 101.48 51.61
C TYR A 377 -100.53 102.40 52.06
N GLU A 378 -101.04 103.28 51.19
CA GLU A 378 -102.19 104.14 51.50
C GLU A 378 -103.48 103.32 51.64
N HIS A 379 -103.73 102.36 50.75
CA HIS A 379 -104.84 101.41 50.80
C HIS A 379 -104.72 100.50 52.01
N GLY A 380 -103.56 99.91 52.27
CA GLY A 380 -103.29 99.12 53.47
C GLY A 380 -103.43 99.95 54.75
N ARG A 381 -102.99 101.21 54.76
CA ARG A 381 -103.23 102.15 55.87
C ARG A 381 -104.72 102.46 56.03
N MET A 382 -105.46 102.61 54.94
CA MET A 382 -106.91 102.81 54.93
C MET A 382 -107.65 101.57 55.40
N GLU A 383 -107.26 100.36 54.97
CA GLU A 383 -107.79 99.09 55.45
C GLU A 383 -107.49 98.88 56.92
N ILE A 384 -106.27 99.17 57.40
CA ILE A 384 -105.93 99.12 58.83
C ILE A 384 -106.77 100.15 59.60
N LYS A 385 -107.01 101.34 59.05
CA LYS A 385 -107.86 102.36 59.70
C LYS A 385 -109.33 101.94 59.72
N ARG A 386 -109.85 101.39 58.62
CA ARG A 386 -111.21 100.80 58.53
C ARG A 386 -111.35 99.61 59.45
N ALA A 387 -110.38 98.70 59.50
CA ALA A 387 -110.33 97.56 60.41
C ALA A 387 -110.27 98.02 61.87
N LYS A 388 -109.50 99.07 62.20
CA LYS A 388 -109.49 99.69 63.55
C LYS A 388 -110.82 100.35 63.89
N GLN A 389 -111.46 101.05 62.95
CA GLN A 389 -112.78 101.66 63.13
C GLN A 389 -113.87 100.60 63.27
N ALA A 390 -113.88 99.59 62.40
CA ALA A 390 -114.74 98.43 62.48
C ALA A 390 -114.52 97.67 63.78
N ALA A 391 -113.29 97.46 64.23
CA ALA A 391 -113.00 96.85 65.53
C ALA A 391 -113.46 97.71 66.71
N LYS A 392 -113.40 99.04 66.63
CA LYS A 392 -114.00 99.94 67.64
C LYS A 392 -115.53 99.86 67.63
N LEU A 393 -116.15 99.93 66.46
CA LEU A 393 -117.59 99.75 66.28
C LEU A 393 -118.05 98.39 66.78
N LEU A 394 -117.35 97.31 66.44
CA LEU A 394 -117.63 95.96 66.91
C LEU A 394 -117.45 95.86 68.42
N LYS A 395 -116.43 96.50 69.01
CA LYS A 395 -116.30 96.61 70.47
C LYS A 395 -117.45 97.42 71.11
N ASP A 396 -117.92 98.49 70.48
CA ASP A 396 -119.00 99.32 71.02
C ASP A 396 -120.37 98.66 70.81
N VAL A 397 -120.58 97.95 69.70
CA VAL A 397 -121.70 97.03 69.46
C VAL A 397 -121.64 95.87 70.44
N ASP A 398 -120.46 95.31 70.75
CA ASP A 398 -120.31 94.26 71.78
C ASP A 398 -120.58 94.80 73.18
N LYS A 399 -120.22 96.06 73.48
CA LYS A 399 -120.59 96.71 74.75
C LYS A 399 -122.09 96.98 74.79
N LEU A 400 -122.69 97.45 73.70
CA LEU A 400 -124.13 97.67 73.58
C LEU A 400 -124.88 96.34 73.65
N SER A 401 -124.42 95.29 72.98
CA SER A 401 -125.02 93.95 73.02
C SER A 401 -124.83 93.31 74.39
N ARG A 402 -123.69 93.52 75.06
CA ARG A 402 -123.51 93.13 76.48
C ARG A 402 -124.40 93.95 77.41
N ARG A 403 -124.55 95.26 77.21
CA ARG A 403 -125.48 96.10 77.98
C ARG A 403 -126.92 95.69 77.74
N LEU A 404 -127.30 95.44 76.50
CA LEU A 404 -128.64 95.04 76.09
C LEU A 404 -128.95 93.62 76.61
N LYS A 405 -128.03 92.66 76.44
CA LYS A 405 -128.11 91.35 77.13
C LYS A 405 -128.17 91.50 78.65
N SER A 406 -127.40 92.40 79.26
CA SER A 406 -127.48 92.72 80.69
C SER A 406 -128.77 93.43 81.10
N SER A 407 -129.44 94.14 80.20
CA SER A 407 -130.75 94.79 80.43
C SER A 407 -131.91 93.80 80.29
N TYR A 408 -131.75 92.78 79.43
CA TYR A 408 -132.68 91.67 79.25
C TYR A 408 -132.39 90.50 80.18
N GLU A 409 -131.23 90.47 80.84
CA GLU A 409 -130.97 89.59 81.97
C GLU A 409 -131.78 90.12 83.16
N PRO A 410 -132.82 89.39 83.59
CA PRO A 410 -133.63 89.79 84.73
C PRO A 410 -132.74 89.90 85.97
N THR A 411 -132.93 91.01 86.70
CA THR A 411 -132.24 91.29 87.96
C THR A 411 -132.21 90.06 88.87
N ARG A 412 -130.99 89.70 89.25
CA ARG A 412 -130.64 88.79 90.35
C ARG A 412 -131.58 88.99 91.55
N ARG A 413 -132.35 87.96 91.94
CA ARG A 413 -132.43 87.39 93.30
C ARG A 413 -133.73 86.62 93.55
N LYS A 414 -133.56 85.29 93.66
CA LYS A 414 -133.85 84.38 94.79
C LYS A 414 -133.52 82.98 94.25
N ALA A 415 -133.00 82.00 94.95
CA ALA A 415 -132.58 81.83 96.33
C ALA A 415 -131.85 80.46 96.33
N ASN A 416 -130.97 80.25 97.31
CA ASN A 416 -130.93 79.09 98.20
C ASN A 416 -131.33 77.70 97.67
N GLU A 417 -130.50 76.71 98.02
CA GLU A 417 -130.83 75.28 98.19
C GLU A 417 -131.18 74.55 96.88
N THR A 418 -130.51 73.47 96.47
CA THR A 418 -129.88 72.33 97.17
C THR A 418 -128.72 71.75 96.36
#